data_AF-A0A0S4J5U2-F1
#
_entry.id   AF-A0A0S4J5U2-F1
#
_cell.length_a   1.000
_cell.length_b   1.000
_cell.length_c   1.000
_cell.angle_alpha   90.00
_cell.angle_beta   90.00
_cell.angle_gamma   90.00
#
_symmetry.space_group_name_H-M   'P 1'
#
loop_
_entity.id
_entity.type
_entity.pdbx_description
1 polymer ?
#
loop_
_entity_poly.entity_id
_entity_poly.type
_entity_poly.pdbx_seq_one_letter_code
_entity_poly.pdbx_strand_id
1 'polypeptide(L)'
;MDIRRCSKPPMLTVTAPKNGKPVDGNQRVSLVQKFVSPARKFVVQAASATKRVTTVEQLSKAREAQIDCAIVRIMKSRRTLAFRQLYDEVVLQLVNHYSPIERDVKLRVEDLIQREYLSRDENDATRLDYRA
;
A
#
# COMPACT_ATOMS: atom_id res chain seq x y z
N MET A 1 28.10 2.08 -24.58
CA MET A 1 26.71 2.56 -24.52
C MET A 1 26.62 3.64 -23.46
N ASP A 2 25.93 4.70 -23.82
CA ASP A 2 26.30 6.10 -23.56
C ASP A 2 26.07 6.63 -22.15
N ILE A 3 27.07 7.39 -21.72
CA ILE A 3 26.98 8.36 -20.63
C ILE A 3 25.95 9.39 -21.08
N ARG A 4 24.85 9.50 -20.34
CA ARG A 4 23.78 10.49 -20.57
C ARG A 4 24.42 11.85 -20.85
N ARG A 5 24.41 12.27 -22.11
CA ARG A 5 24.66 13.66 -22.51
C ARG A 5 23.47 14.49 -22.02
N CYS A 6 23.51 14.88 -20.76
CA CYS A 6 22.82 16.11 -20.37
C CYS A 6 23.60 17.25 -21.03
N SER A 7 22.98 18.07 -21.86
CA SER A 7 23.68 19.15 -22.59
C SER A 7 24.25 20.26 -21.69
N LYS A 8 24.12 20.12 -20.36
CA LYS A 8 24.60 21.06 -19.35
C LYS A 8 25.67 20.37 -18.50
N PRO A 9 26.80 21.04 -18.21
CA PRO A 9 27.87 20.46 -17.40
C PRO A 9 27.33 20.07 -16.01
N PRO A 10 27.75 18.93 -15.43
CA PRO A 10 27.28 18.52 -14.11
C PRO A 10 27.73 19.52 -13.03
N MET A 11 26.85 19.81 -12.06
CA MET A 11 27.16 20.74 -10.95
C MET A 11 28.21 20.21 -9.98
N LEU A 12 28.31 18.89 -9.88
CA LEU A 12 29.21 18.18 -8.99
C LEU A 12 30.14 17.30 -9.83
N THR A 13 31.43 17.36 -9.54
CA THR A 13 32.38 16.37 -10.06
C THR A 13 32.85 15.54 -8.89
N VAL A 14 32.69 14.23 -9.01
CA VAL A 14 33.27 13.28 -8.07
C VAL A 14 34.71 13.06 -8.52
N THR A 15 35.68 13.26 -7.63
CA THR A 15 37.06 12.88 -7.92
C THR A 15 37.09 11.36 -8.08
N ALA A 16 37.16 10.91 -9.32
CA ALA A 16 36.65 9.64 -9.84
C ALA A 16 36.92 8.39 -8.97
N PRO A 17 35.98 7.43 -8.92
CA PRO A 17 36.31 6.02 -9.09
C PRO A 17 36.34 5.73 -10.60
N LYS A 18 37.46 5.24 -11.12
CA LYS A 18 37.52 4.75 -12.49
C LYS A 18 36.44 3.65 -12.66
N ASN A 19 35.63 3.76 -13.71
CA ASN A 19 34.76 2.71 -14.25
C ASN A 19 33.45 2.41 -13.49
N GLY A 20 32.57 3.40 -13.31
CA GLY A 20 31.13 3.16 -13.09
C GLY A 20 30.75 2.39 -11.81
N LYS A 21 31.66 2.26 -10.84
CA LYS A 21 31.41 1.62 -9.55
C LYS A 21 30.60 2.56 -8.62
N PRO A 22 29.76 2.00 -7.74
CA PRO A 22 29.06 2.79 -6.72
C PRO A 22 30.08 3.57 -5.86
N VAL A 23 29.70 4.78 -5.48
CA VAL A 23 30.53 5.72 -4.69
C VAL A 23 30.77 5.11 -3.31
N ASP A 24 32.04 4.96 -2.93
CA ASP A 24 32.47 4.39 -1.65
C ASP A 24 32.51 5.48 -0.55
N GLY A 25 32.40 5.08 0.72
CA GLY A 25 32.19 5.98 1.87
C GLY A 25 33.28 7.03 2.11
N ASN A 26 34.48 6.84 1.56
CA ASN A 26 35.61 7.76 1.71
C ASN A 26 35.83 8.72 0.52
N GLN A 27 34.91 8.76 -0.44
CA GLN A 27 35.10 9.55 -1.67
C GLN A 27 34.76 11.03 -1.48
N ARG A 28 35.72 11.91 -1.79
CA ARG A 28 35.51 13.37 -1.75
C ARG A 28 34.76 13.83 -3.01
N VAL A 29 33.60 14.44 -2.81
CA VAL A 29 32.82 15.11 -3.86
C VAL A 29 33.17 16.60 -3.85
N SER A 30 33.44 17.17 -5.02
CA SER A 30 33.76 18.60 -5.16
C SER A 30 32.73 19.33 -6.02
N LEU A 31 32.41 20.56 -5.64
CA LEU A 31 31.56 21.45 -6.43
C LEU A 31 32.32 21.93 -7.67
N VAL A 32 31.68 21.87 -8.83
CA VAL A 32 32.25 22.42 -10.05
C VAL A 32 32.11 23.93 -9.99
N GLN A 33 33.21 24.60 -9.64
CA GLN A 33 33.26 26.06 -9.43
C GLN A 33 32.89 26.88 -10.68
N LYS A 34 32.95 26.27 -11.88
CA LYS A 34 32.59 26.90 -13.16
C LYS A 34 31.21 26.49 -13.68
N PHE A 35 30.33 25.97 -12.83
CA PHE A 35 28.97 25.63 -13.26
C PHE A 35 28.19 26.92 -13.58
N VAL A 36 27.78 27.07 -14.85
CA VAL A 36 26.96 28.18 -15.32
C VAL A 36 25.62 27.64 -15.80
N SER A 37 24.55 28.03 -15.10
CA SER A 37 23.17 27.77 -15.47
C SER A 37 22.60 29.05 -16.10
N PRO A 38 21.98 28.98 -17.30
CA PRO A 38 21.27 30.13 -17.87
C PRO A 38 20.11 30.62 -16.99
N ALA A 39 19.56 29.76 -16.14
CA ALA A 39 18.50 30.12 -15.20
C ALA A 39 19.10 30.54 -13.85
N ARG A 40 18.62 31.68 -13.32
CA ARG A 40 19.04 32.23 -12.02
C ARG A 40 18.59 31.38 -10.82
N LYS A 41 17.58 30.52 -11.03
CA LYS A 41 17.08 29.53 -10.06
C LYS A 41 16.91 28.21 -10.80
N PHE A 42 17.42 27.12 -10.23
CA PHE A 42 17.17 25.76 -10.71
C PHE A 42 16.69 24.92 -9.53
N VAL A 43 15.73 24.04 -9.76
CA VAL A 43 15.18 23.17 -8.72
C VAL A 43 15.99 21.87 -8.74
N VAL A 44 16.65 21.57 -7.62
CA VAL A 44 17.21 20.23 -7.40
C VAL A 44 16.03 19.33 -7.05
N GLN A 45 15.67 18.43 -7.97
CA GLN A 45 14.72 17.38 -7.63
C GLN A 45 15.40 16.46 -6.60
N ALA A 46 14.87 16.44 -5.37
CA ALA A 46 15.28 15.46 -4.38
C ALA A 46 15.12 14.06 -4.99
N ALA A 47 16.13 13.19 -4.83
CA ALA A 47 16.03 11.80 -5.25
C ALA A 47 14.72 11.25 -4.70
N SER A 48 13.83 10.82 -5.59
CA SER A 48 12.46 10.43 -5.24
C SER A 48 12.51 9.54 -4.00
N ALA A 49 11.90 10.00 -2.91
CA ALA A 49 11.75 9.27 -1.67
C ALA A 49 11.50 7.80 -1.99
N THR A 50 12.37 6.94 -1.49
CA THR A 50 12.36 5.48 -1.59
C THR A 50 10.97 5.00 -1.99
N LYS A 51 10.80 4.53 -3.23
CA LYS A 51 9.55 3.94 -3.71
C LYS A 51 9.08 3.00 -2.60
N ARG A 52 7.96 3.34 -1.94
CA ARG A 52 7.28 2.44 -1.02
C ARG A 52 6.82 1.27 -1.86
N VAL A 53 7.69 0.28 -2.03
CA VAL A 53 7.30 -1.01 -2.59
C VAL A 53 6.50 -1.66 -1.49
N THR A 54 5.23 -1.27 -1.36
CA THR A 54 4.27 -2.04 -0.59
C THR A 54 4.27 -3.42 -1.21
N THR A 55 4.77 -4.40 -0.48
CA THR A 55 4.87 -5.76 -0.99
C THR A 55 3.45 -6.28 -1.26
N VAL A 56 3.32 -7.19 -2.22
CA VAL A 56 2.01 -7.79 -2.56
C VAL A 56 1.35 -8.39 -1.30
N GLU A 57 2.14 -8.93 -0.38
CA GLU A 57 1.70 -9.43 0.91
C GLU A 57 1.11 -8.35 1.83
N GLN A 58 1.75 -7.18 1.91
CA GLN A 58 1.22 -6.07 2.70
C GLN A 58 -0.12 -5.58 2.15
N LEU A 59 -0.29 -5.62 0.83
CA LEU A 59 -1.55 -5.27 0.19
C LEU A 59 -2.64 -6.31 0.48
N SER A 60 -2.30 -7.61 0.48
CA SER A 60 -3.24 -8.68 0.88
C SER A 60 -3.76 -8.46 2.29
N LYS A 61 -2.84 -8.28 3.25
CA LYS A 61 -3.19 -8.05 4.66
C LYS A 61 -4.03 -6.79 4.86
N ALA A 62 -3.74 -5.73 4.10
CA ALA A 62 -4.54 -4.51 4.15
C ALA A 62 -5.98 -4.75 3.64
N ARG A 63 -6.16 -5.53 2.58
CA ARG A 63 -7.49 -5.90 2.07
C ARG A 63 -8.25 -6.80 3.04
N GLU A 64 -7.59 -7.77 3.64
CA GLU A 64 -8.18 -8.63 4.69
C GLU A 64 -8.69 -7.79 5.85
N ALA A 65 -7.87 -6.85 6.36
CA ALA A 65 -8.27 -5.94 7.42
C ALA A 65 -9.43 -5.01 7.01
N GLN A 66 -9.47 -4.55 5.76
CA GLN A 66 -10.58 -3.74 5.24
C GLN A 66 -11.90 -4.54 5.19
N ILE A 67 -11.85 -5.83 4.84
CA ILE A 67 -13.02 -6.72 4.86
C ILE A 67 -13.50 -6.96 6.30
N ASP A 68 -12.60 -7.08 7.27
CA ASP A 68 -13.00 -7.24 8.68
C ASP A 68 -13.72 -6.00 9.21
N CYS A 69 -13.11 -4.82 9.00
CA CYS A 69 -13.71 -3.55 9.40
C CYS A 69 -15.06 -3.32 8.69
N ALA A 70 -15.08 -3.59 7.37
CA ALA A 70 -16.18 -4.15 6.60
C ALA A 70 -17.38 -4.68 7.39
N ILE A 71 -17.23 -5.97 7.68
CA ILE A 71 -18.22 -6.84 8.30
C ILE A 71 -18.62 -6.33 9.67
N VAL A 72 -17.64 -5.96 10.53
CA VAL A 72 -17.92 -5.50 11.90
C VAL A 72 -18.76 -4.22 11.88
N ARG A 73 -18.47 -3.27 10.99
CA ARG A 73 -19.24 -2.02 10.87
C ARG A 73 -20.71 -2.29 10.53
N ILE A 74 -20.95 -3.17 9.56
CA ILE A 74 -22.31 -3.56 9.14
C ILE A 74 -23.03 -4.31 10.27
N MET A 75 -22.42 -5.37 10.79
CA MET A 75 -23.00 -6.24 11.81
C MET A 75 -23.28 -5.50 13.12
N LYS A 76 -22.42 -4.55 13.52
CA LYS A 76 -22.64 -3.73 14.71
C LYS A 76 -23.91 -2.86 14.61
N SER A 77 -24.26 -2.42 13.41
CA SER A 77 -25.47 -1.60 13.18
C SER A 77 -26.75 -2.43 13.05
N ARG A 78 -26.69 -3.57 12.35
CA ARG A 78 -27.85 -4.44 12.07
C ARG A 78 -28.13 -5.45 13.19
N ARG A 79 -27.12 -5.77 14.00
CA ARG A 79 -27.05 -6.84 15.02
C ARG A 79 -27.20 -8.26 14.49
N THR A 80 -28.11 -8.47 13.55
CA THR A 80 -28.40 -9.78 12.96
C THR A 80 -28.61 -9.65 11.45
N LEU A 81 -27.96 -10.51 10.66
CA LEU A 81 -28.02 -10.45 9.19
C LEU A 81 -27.74 -11.82 8.55
N ALA A 82 -28.38 -12.11 7.42
CA ALA A 82 -28.05 -13.30 6.64
C ALA A 82 -26.76 -13.09 5.84
N PHE A 83 -25.95 -14.15 5.63
CA PHE A 83 -24.67 -14.04 4.93
C PHE A 83 -24.77 -13.39 3.54
N ARG A 84 -25.82 -13.71 2.77
CA ARG A 84 -26.03 -13.14 1.43
C ARG A 84 -26.19 -11.62 1.48
N GLN A 85 -27.00 -11.13 2.42
CA GLN A 85 -27.22 -9.69 2.62
C GLN A 85 -25.96 -9.01 3.14
N LEU A 86 -25.22 -9.67 4.04
CA LEU A 86 -23.93 -9.18 4.54
C LEU A 86 -22.94 -9.01 3.39
N TYR A 87 -22.83 -10.00 2.51
CA TYR A 87 -21.96 -9.95 1.35
C TYR A 87 -22.31 -8.78 0.43
N ASP A 88 -23.58 -8.59 0.10
CA ASP A 88 -24.04 -7.50 -0.75
C ASP A 88 -23.70 -6.13 -0.13
N GLU A 89 -23.91 -5.95 1.19
CA GLU A 89 -23.52 -4.71 1.89
C GLU A 89 -21.99 -4.49 1.93
N VAL A 90 -21.20 -5.55 2.11
CA VAL A 90 -19.73 -5.48 2.08
C VAL A 90 -19.21 -5.07 0.70
N VAL A 91 -19.78 -5.63 -0.37
CA VAL A 91 -19.42 -5.25 -1.75
C VAL A 91 -19.75 -3.78 -2.00
N LEU A 92 -20.95 -3.32 -1.60
CA LEU A 92 -21.34 -1.92 -1.72
C LEU A 92 -20.42 -0.97 -0.96
N GLN A 93 -19.92 -1.38 0.21
CA GLN A 93 -19.00 -0.58 1.00
C GLN A 93 -17.59 -0.50 0.39
N LEU A 94 -17.10 -1.57 -0.24
CA LEU A 94 -15.74 -1.66 -0.75
C LEU A 94 -15.59 -1.30 -2.24
N VAL A 95 -16.71 -1.08 -2.96
CA VAL A 95 -16.75 -0.84 -4.41
C VAL A 95 -15.82 0.27 -4.90
N ASN A 96 -15.58 1.31 -4.08
CA ASN A 96 -14.69 2.42 -4.42
C ASN A 96 -13.20 2.06 -4.41
N HIS A 97 -12.84 0.92 -3.81
CA HIS A 97 -11.46 0.45 -3.70
C HIS A 97 -11.22 -0.81 -4.53
N TYR A 98 -12.06 -1.83 -4.38
CA TYR A 98 -12.00 -3.10 -5.12
C TYR A 98 -13.27 -3.93 -4.90
N SER A 99 -13.48 -4.94 -5.76
CA SER A 99 -14.52 -5.95 -5.53
C SER A 99 -13.94 -7.10 -4.70
N PRO A 100 -14.45 -7.38 -3.49
CA PRO A 100 -14.02 -8.53 -2.70
C PRO A 100 -14.47 -9.84 -3.37
N ILE A 101 -13.71 -10.91 -3.17
CA ILE A 101 -14.06 -12.26 -3.62
C ILE A 101 -14.90 -12.93 -2.52
N GLU A 102 -16.01 -13.57 -2.88
CA GLU A 102 -16.92 -14.21 -1.91
C GLU A 102 -16.21 -15.22 -1.00
N ARG A 103 -15.23 -15.96 -1.52
CA ARG A 103 -14.40 -16.90 -0.75
C ARG A 103 -13.66 -16.21 0.40
N ASP A 104 -13.09 -15.04 0.15
CA ASP A 104 -12.31 -14.31 1.16
C ASP A 104 -13.23 -13.80 2.26
N VAL A 105 -14.42 -13.29 1.90
CA VAL A 105 -15.42 -12.85 2.87
C VAL A 105 -15.88 -14.01 3.76
N LYS A 106 -16.13 -15.20 3.20
CA LYS A 106 -16.45 -16.41 3.99
C LYS A 106 -15.35 -16.74 4.99
N LEU A 107 -14.09 -16.74 4.56
CA LEU A 107 -12.94 -17.01 5.43
C LEU A 107 -12.84 -15.99 6.57
N ARG A 108 -13.08 -14.70 6.29
CA ARG A 108 -13.06 -13.65 7.31
C ARG A 108 -14.23 -13.77 8.30
N VAL A 109 -15.41 -14.17 7.85
CA VAL A 109 -16.55 -14.44 8.76
C VAL A 109 -16.21 -15.58 9.73
N GLU A 110 -15.61 -16.68 9.26
CA GLU A 110 -15.19 -17.76 10.16
C GLU A 110 -14.17 -17.31 11.19
N ASP A 111 -13.17 -16.51 10.80
CA ASP A 111 -12.18 -15.97 11.74
C ASP A 111 -12.82 -14.98 12.74
N LEU A 112 -13.81 -14.20 12.33
CA LEU A 112 -14.57 -13.33 13.24
C LEU A 112 -15.47 -14.11 14.20
N ILE A 113 -15.95 -15.29 13.81
CA ILE A 113 -16.66 -16.21 14.71
C ILE A 113 -15.69 -16.81 15.73
N GLN A 114 -14.50 -17.25 15.29
CA GLN A 114 -13.45 -17.79 16.16
C GLN A 114 -12.97 -16.77 17.21
N ARG A 115 -13.03 -15.48 16.87
CA ARG A 115 -12.69 -14.36 17.77
C ARG A 115 -13.89 -13.85 18.58
N GLU A 116 -15.02 -14.55 18.54
CA GLU A 116 -16.24 -14.23 19.29
C GLU A 116 -16.89 -12.87 18.95
N TYR A 117 -16.58 -12.28 17.79
CA TYR A 117 -17.28 -11.08 17.31
C TYR A 117 -18.66 -11.41 16.73
N LEU A 118 -18.78 -12.60 16.12
CA LEU A 118 -20.00 -13.10 15.49
C LEU A 118 -20.35 -14.48 16.04
N SER A 119 -21.63 -14.83 16.03
CA SER A 119 -22.11 -16.20 16.23
C SER A 119 -23.09 -16.59 15.13
N ARG A 120 -23.16 -17.89 14.83
CA ARG A 120 -24.25 -18.42 14.00
C ARG A 120 -25.48 -18.64 14.86
N ASP A 121 -26.65 -18.43 14.27
CA ASP A 121 -27.92 -18.77 14.92
C ASP A 121 -27.99 -20.30 15.13
N GLU A 122 -28.60 -20.74 16.23
CA GLU A 122 -28.72 -22.16 16.57
C GLU A 122 -29.67 -22.91 15.64
N ASN A 123 -30.64 -22.20 15.05
CA ASN A 123 -31.67 -22.77 14.19
C ASN A 123 -31.37 -22.59 12.70
N ASP A 124 -30.58 -21.57 12.33
CA ASP A 124 -30.28 -21.24 10.94
C ASP A 124 -28.80 -20.88 10.73
N ALA A 125 -28.05 -21.81 10.13
CA ALA A 125 -26.63 -21.61 9.83
C ALA A 125 -26.35 -20.48 8.83
N THR A 126 -27.36 -19.96 8.11
CA THR A 126 -27.21 -18.84 7.17
C THR A 126 -27.30 -17.48 7.84
N ARG A 127 -27.79 -17.45 9.09
CA ARG A 127 -28.00 -16.24 9.89
C ARG A 127 -26.85 -16.04 10.87
N LEU A 128 -26.35 -14.80 10.87
CA LEU A 128 -25.24 -14.38 11.72
C LEU A 128 -25.73 -13.33 12.71
N ASP A 129 -25.26 -13.43 13.95
CA ASP A 129 -25.53 -12.50 15.05
C ASP A 129 -24.23 -11.86 15.52
N TYR A 130 -24.30 -10.59 15.92
CA TYR A 130 -23.19 -9.84 16.49
C TYR A 130 -23.14 -10.02 18.01
N ARG A 131 -21.99 -10.44 18.54
CA ARG A 131 -21.80 -10.82 19.95
C ARG A 131 -21.10 -9.74 20.81
N ALA A 132 -20.40 -8.79 20.20
CA ALA A 132 -19.58 -7.80 20.89
C ALA A 132 -20.31 -6.49 21.27
#